data_AF-A0A3B0MUW0-F1
#
_entry.id   AF-A0A3B0MUW0-F1
#
_cell.length_a   1.000
_cell.length_b   1.000
_cell.length_c   1.000
_cell.angle_alpha   90.00
_cell.angle_beta   90.00
_cell.angle_gamma   90.00
#
_symmetry.space_group_name_H-M   'P 1'
#
loop_
_entity.id
_entity.type
_entity.pdbx_description
1 polymer ?
#
loop_
_entity_poly.entity_id
_entity_poly.type
_entity_poly.pdbx_seq_one_letter_code
_entity_poly.pdbx_strand_id
1 'polypeptide(L)'
;MTALDKYRKLEGIGLWSARVEDQRREVVVNFGDATLVISDSRSMQVLSHWSLPAVRRHNPRERPALYSPEGDGAEVLELEDDWLIDALEEVQAALAPPRRWRDRLGPRSYGVLGLLTLAGVALVFPPALKQHTADVLPWTTRHEIGTRLADDLQSGDTVACSGAQGRAALDALHRQVLDQPVELRVVQGTARPRVTGFPGGVYVIDARLLDMADSAEALAGALLLAEARLRITDPVRPVLDHIGTFQTLGLLTSGAVPTSALTGYADAHIRAPAPLPEAATLLSRFAALDLSSRPFADNPEPLDLDADALLAGLRAGDPMAGQTTTRALLSDGQWVSLQNICAF
;
A
#
# COMPACT_ATOMS: atom_id res chain seq x y z
N MET A 1 37.95 41.70 -17.11
CA MET A 1 37.33 42.80 -17.87
C MET A 1 35.85 42.50 -17.96
N THR A 2 35.02 43.34 -17.35
CA THR A 2 33.55 43.24 -17.44
C THR A 2 33.06 43.98 -18.69
N ALA A 3 31.84 43.71 -19.16
CA ALA A 3 31.24 44.46 -20.28
C ALA A 3 31.19 45.98 -19.99
N LEU A 4 31.01 46.36 -18.71
CA LEU A 4 31.09 47.75 -18.24
C LEU A 4 32.47 48.38 -18.44
N ASP A 5 33.56 47.66 -18.16
CA ASP A 5 34.93 48.18 -18.39
C ASP A 5 35.21 48.50 -19.87
N LYS A 6 34.54 47.79 -20.78
CA LYS A 6 34.71 47.92 -22.24
C LYS A 6 34.01 49.17 -22.80
N TYR A 7 32.91 49.61 -22.19
CA TYR A 7 32.06 50.69 -22.72
C TYR A 7 32.00 51.96 -21.85
N ARG A 8 32.77 52.03 -20.75
CA ARG A 8 32.81 53.19 -19.82
C ARG A 8 33.16 54.56 -20.43
N LYS A 9 33.63 54.60 -21.68
CA LYS A 9 33.92 55.85 -22.42
C LYS A 9 33.07 55.99 -23.68
N LEU A 10 32.02 55.19 -23.80
CA LEU A 10 31.11 55.23 -24.92
C LEU A 10 30.20 56.45 -24.76
N GLU A 11 30.27 57.36 -25.73
CA GLU A 11 29.42 58.53 -25.82
C GLU A 11 28.75 58.56 -27.18
N GLY A 12 27.52 59.04 -27.21
CA GLY A 12 26.65 58.95 -28.36
C GLY A 12 25.66 60.08 -28.47
N ILE A 13 25.18 60.35 -29.68
CA ILE A 13 24.10 61.31 -29.91
C ILE A 13 22.76 60.56 -29.92
N GLY A 14 21.76 61.12 -29.26
CA GLY A 14 20.39 60.64 -29.27
C GLY A 14 19.39 61.79 -29.26
N LEU A 15 18.11 61.45 -29.37
CA LEU A 15 17.00 62.39 -29.19
C LEU A 15 16.27 62.03 -27.90
N TRP A 16 16.08 62.99 -27.00
CA TRP A 16 15.40 62.76 -25.73
C TRP A 16 14.23 63.73 -25.52
N SER A 17 13.16 63.23 -24.92
CA SER A 17 12.03 64.04 -24.45
C SER A 17 11.66 63.66 -23.01
N ALA A 18 11.37 64.67 -22.19
CA ALA A 18 10.93 64.49 -20.79
C ALA A 18 9.51 63.92 -20.69
N ARG A 19 8.69 64.18 -21.71
CA ARG A 19 7.35 63.63 -21.90
C ARG A 19 7.21 63.16 -23.35
N VAL A 20 6.32 62.19 -23.58
CA VAL A 20 6.02 61.68 -24.94
C VAL A 20 5.58 62.78 -25.91
N GLU A 21 4.93 63.83 -25.40
CA GLU A 21 4.39 64.95 -26.18
C GLU A 21 5.35 66.15 -26.32
N ASP A 22 6.48 66.14 -25.60
CA ASP A 22 7.45 67.23 -25.65
C ASP A 22 8.30 67.17 -26.92
N GLN A 23 8.74 68.33 -27.41
CA GLN A 23 9.70 68.39 -28.51
C GLN A 23 11.00 67.69 -28.12
N ARG A 24 11.40 66.72 -28.93
CA ARG A 24 12.65 65.98 -28.76
C ARG A 24 13.84 66.90 -28.92
N ARG A 25 14.77 66.82 -27.96
CA ARG A 25 16.01 67.58 -27.93
C ARG A 25 17.17 66.66 -28.25
N GLU A 26 18.14 67.18 -28.97
CA GLU A 26 19.39 66.45 -29.21
C GLU A 26 20.19 66.38 -27.91
N VAL A 27 20.60 65.18 -27.55
CA VAL A 27 21.30 64.88 -26.31
C VAL A 27 22.53 64.04 -26.58
N VAL A 28 23.52 64.19 -25.69
CA VAL A 28 24.66 63.30 -25.59
C VAL A 28 24.39 62.29 -24.48
N VAL A 29 24.54 61.01 -24.81
CA VAL A 29 24.33 59.87 -23.93
C VAL A 29 25.68 59.29 -23.56
N ASN A 30 25.94 59.16 -22.25
CA ASN A 30 27.20 58.62 -21.72
C ASN A 30 26.92 57.42 -20.79
N PHE A 31 27.72 56.37 -20.95
CA PHE A 31 27.67 55.15 -20.14
C PHE A 31 28.62 55.24 -18.93
N GLY A 32 28.05 55.44 -17.75
CA GLY A 32 28.78 55.33 -16.47
C GLY A 32 28.89 53.88 -15.96
N ASP A 33 29.24 53.72 -14.68
CA ASP A 33 29.46 52.41 -14.05
C ASP A 33 28.17 51.57 -13.90
N ALA A 34 27.01 52.22 -13.72
CA ALA A 34 25.70 51.55 -13.63
C ALA A 34 24.55 52.45 -14.14
N THR A 35 24.89 53.60 -14.73
CA THR A 35 23.94 54.66 -15.07
C THR A 35 24.17 55.15 -16.48
N LEU A 36 23.07 55.36 -17.21
CA LEU A 36 23.05 56.08 -18.47
C LEU A 36 22.78 57.56 -18.16
N VAL A 37 23.75 58.41 -18.48
CA VAL A 37 23.65 59.85 -18.26
C VAL A 37 23.24 60.53 -19.56
N ILE A 38 22.16 61.31 -19.52
CA ILE A 38 21.63 62.02 -20.67
C ILE A 38 21.88 63.51 -20.46
N SER A 39 22.66 64.13 -21.34
CA SER A 39 23.05 65.54 -21.24
C SER A 39 22.67 66.32 -22.50
N ASP A 40 22.38 67.60 -22.39
CA ASP A 40 22.06 68.47 -23.53
C ASP A 40 23.28 68.64 -24.46
N SER A 41 23.10 68.51 -25.78
CA SER A 41 24.22 68.49 -26.74
C SER A 41 24.99 69.81 -26.84
N ARG A 42 24.38 70.94 -26.48
CA ARG A 42 25.00 72.27 -26.60
C ARG A 42 25.63 72.75 -25.31
N SER A 43 24.94 72.54 -24.21
CA SER A 43 25.34 73.04 -22.89
C SER A 43 26.08 72.01 -22.04
N MET A 44 26.06 70.72 -22.43
CA MET A 44 26.56 69.59 -21.64
C MET A 44 25.94 69.52 -20.23
N GLN A 45 24.79 70.18 -20.03
CA GLN A 45 24.05 70.11 -18.78
C GLN A 45 23.33 68.77 -18.70
N VAL A 46 23.50 68.07 -17.58
CA VAL A 46 22.82 66.79 -17.35
C VAL A 46 21.32 67.01 -17.20
N LEU A 47 20.54 66.31 -18.03
CA LEU A 47 19.08 66.37 -18.08
C LEU A 47 18.43 65.25 -17.27
N SER A 48 18.95 64.02 -17.39
CA SER A 48 18.40 62.85 -16.69
C SER A 48 19.47 61.79 -16.44
N HIS A 49 19.23 60.94 -15.44
CA HIS A 49 20.07 59.79 -15.09
C HIS A 49 19.20 58.54 -15.04
N TRP A 50 19.48 57.55 -15.89
CA TRP A 50 18.77 56.27 -15.87
C TRP A 50 19.66 55.18 -15.32
N SER A 51 19.08 54.25 -14.55
CA SER A 51 19.78 53.02 -14.15
C SER A 51 19.84 52.08 -15.36
N LEU A 52 21.04 51.72 -15.83
CA LEU A 52 21.23 50.83 -16.99
C LEU A 52 20.42 49.53 -16.94
N PRO A 53 20.36 48.77 -15.83
CA PRO A 53 19.55 47.55 -15.74
C PRO A 53 18.04 47.81 -15.77
N ALA A 54 17.61 49.05 -15.57
CA ALA A 54 16.21 49.48 -15.59
C ALA A 54 15.80 50.14 -16.91
N VAL A 55 16.69 50.28 -17.90
CA VAL A 55 16.34 50.84 -19.21
C VAL A 55 15.65 49.76 -20.05
N ARG A 56 14.44 50.01 -20.55
CA ARG A 56 13.69 49.08 -21.40
C ARG A 56 13.53 49.61 -22.81
N ARG A 57 13.74 48.75 -23.80
CA ARG A 57 13.45 49.02 -25.21
C ARG A 57 11.96 48.78 -25.50
N HIS A 58 11.29 49.73 -26.16
CA HIS A 58 9.85 49.65 -26.47
C HIS A 58 9.54 49.11 -27.87
N ASN A 59 10.43 49.30 -28.83
CA ASN A 59 10.25 48.87 -30.22
C ASN A 59 11.37 47.91 -30.65
N PRO A 60 11.38 46.66 -30.14
CA PRO A 60 12.35 45.67 -30.57
C PRO A 60 12.24 45.43 -32.08
N ARG A 61 13.37 45.40 -32.78
CA ARG A 61 13.50 45.20 -34.24
C ARG A 61 13.09 46.38 -35.13
N GLU A 62 12.77 47.54 -34.55
CA GLU A 62 12.53 48.78 -35.30
C GLU A 62 13.62 49.84 -34.99
N ARG A 63 13.80 50.79 -35.91
CA ARG A 63 14.74 51.92 -35.84
C ARG A 63 13.98 53.23 -36.10
N PRO A 64 14.27 54.33 -35.39
CA PRO A 64 15.21 54.46 -34.27
C PRO A 64 14.78 53.64 -33.05
N ALA A 65 15.74 53.16 -32.25
CA ALA A 65 15.45 52.39 -31.05
C ALA A 65 14.97 53.31 -29.92
N LEU A 66 13.80 53.00 -29.35
CA LEU A 66 13.14 53.76 -28.31
C LEU A 66 13.35 53.10 -26.96
N TYR A 67 13.88 53.86 -26.01
CA TYR A 67 14.15 53.43 -24.65
C TYR A 67 13.43 54.32 -23.63
N SER A 68 12.99 53.73 -22.53
CA SER A 68 12.55 54.46 -21.34
C SER A 68 13.09 53.79 -20.07
N PRO A 69 13.15 54.50 -18.94
CA PRO A 69 13.41 53.88 -17.66
C PRO A 69 12.19 53.06 -17.20
N GLU A 70 12.44 52.01 -16.44
CA GLU A 70 11.41 51.17 -15.82
C GLU A 70 10.70 51.94 -14.70
N GLY A 71 9.36 51.98 -14.78
CA GLY A 71 8.52 52.69 -13.80
C GLY A 71 8.18 54.13 -14.18
N ASP A 72 8.90 54.72 -15.14
CA ASP A 72 8.61 56.03 -15.71
C ASP A 72 8.65 55.99 -17.25
N GLY A 73 7.47 55.83 -17.85
CA GLY A 73 7.30 55.81 -19.30
C GLY A 73 7.14 57.18 -19.94
N ALA A 74 7.26 58.28 -19.18
CA ALA A 74 7.12 59.63 -19.72
C ALA A 74 8.37 60.05 -20.49
N GLU A 75 9.56 59.69 -19.98
CA GLU A 75 10.82 59.99 -20.64
C GLU A 75 11.12 58.98 -21.75
N VAL A 76 11.47 59.48 -22.94
CA VAL A 76 11.81 58.65 -24.10
C VAL A 76 13.16 59.08 -24.66
N LEU A 77 14.05 58.12 -24.86
CA LEU A 77 15.33 58.27 -25.53
C LEU A 77 15.31 57.48 -26.83
N GLU A 78 15.61 58.16 -27.92
CA GLU A 78 15.74 57.57 -29.25
C GLU A 78 17.22 57.52 -29.64
N LEU A 79 17.66 56.33 -30.05
CA LEU A 79 19.01 56.08 -30.53
C LEU A 79 18.95 55.52 -31.95
N GLU A 80 19.77 56.07 -32.84
CA GLU A 80 19.91 55.59 -34.22
C GLU A 80 21.20 54.80 -34.45
N ASP A 81 22.24 55.06 -33.65
CA ASP A 81 23.54 54.43 -33.78
C ASP A 81 23.51 52.98 -33.29
N ASP A 82 23.78 52.06 -34.22
CA ASP A 82 23.82 50.62 -33.96
C ASP A 82 24.87 50.25 -32.89
N TRP A 83 26.01 50.95 -32.82
CA TRP A 83 27.05 50.64 -31.85
C TRP A 83 26.62 50.98 -30.42
N LEU A 84 25.86 52.06 -30.24
CA LEU A 84 25.28 52.46 -28.95
C LEU A 84 24.14 51.54 -28.51
N ILE A 85 23.31 51.12 -29.47
CA ILE A 85 22.22 50.16 -29.23
C ILE A 85 22.79 48.82 -28.79
N ASP A 86 23.78 48.30 -29.52
CA ASP A 86 24.41 47.01 -29.22
C ASP A 86 25.14 47.04 -27.87
N ALA A 87 25.84 48.13 -27.56
CA ALA A 87 26.50 48.30 -26.27
C ALA A 87 25.51 48.35 -25.11
N LEU A 88 24.37 49.04 -25.28
CA LEU A 88 23.32 49.09 -24.26
C LEU A 88 22.70 47.70 -24.03
N GLU A 89 22.45 46.94 -25.09
CA GLU A 89 21.95 45.56 -24.99
C GLU A 89 22.98 44.62 -24.32
N GLU A 90 24.28 44.73 -24.66
CA GLU A 90 25.36 43.93 -24.05
C GLU A 90 25.53 44.24 -22.55
N VAL A 91 25.51 45.52 -22.17
CA VAL A 91 25.64 45.94 -20.77
C VAL A 91 24.40 45.54 -19.96
N GLN A 92 23.19 45.67 -20.50
CA GLN A 92 21.97 45.19 -19.85
C GLN A 92 21.99 43.67 -19.62
N ALA A 93 22.41 42.90 -20.62
CA ALA A 93 22.52 41.45 -20.50
C ALA A 93 23.52 41.02 -19.41
N ALA A 94 24.63 41.76 -19.27
CA ALA A 94 25.63 41.51 -18.25
C ALA A 94 25.16 41.88 -16.83
N LEU A 95 24.27 42.87 -16.71
CA LEU A 95 23.73 43.36 -15.43
C LEU A 95 22.41 42.69 -15.02
N ALA A 96 21.79 41.90 -15.90
CA ALA A 96 20.57 41.18 -15.59
C ALA A 96 20.80 40.22 -14.40
N PRO A 97 19.97 40.28 -13.34
CA PRO A 97 20.13 39.38 -12.20
C PRO A 97 20.00 37.92 -12.64
N PRO A 98 20.80 36.99 -12.06
CA PRO A 98 20.70 35.57 -12.40
C PRO A 98 19.29 35.08 -12.10
N ARG A 99 18.58 34.63 -13.15
CA ARG A 99 17.25 34.02 -13.03
C ARG A 99 17.31 32.91 -11.98
N ARG A 100 16.61 33.09 -10.86
CA ARG A 100 16.59 32.12 -9.76
C ARG A 100 16.02 30.80 -10.29
N TRP A 101 16.75 29.71 -10.11
CA TRP A 101 16.33 28.36 -10.51
C TRP A 101 14.94 27.95 -9.99
N ARG A 102 14.47 28.60 -8.91
CA ARG A 102 13.12 28.45 -8.34
C ARG A 102 11.99 28.84 -9.31
N ASP A 103 12.22 29.70 -10.29
CA ASP A 103 11.18 30.13 -11.25
C ASP A 103 10.99 29.14 -12.42
N ARG A 104 11.88 28.13 -12.57
CA ARG A 104 11.74 27.07 -13.59
C ARG A 104 10.85 25.91 -13.12
N LEU A 105 10.72 25.72 -11.80
CA LEU A 105 9.81 24.75 -11.21
C LEU A 105 8.44 25.42 -11.04
N GLY A 106 7.69 25.52 -12.15
CA GLY A 106 6.32 26.04 -12.11
C GLY A 106 5.42 25.22 -11.16
N PRO A 107 4.22 25.73 -10.78
CA PRO A 107 3.30 25.07 -9.84
C PRO A 107 2.96 23.61 -10.21
N ARG A 108 3.12 23.24 -11.49
CA ARG A 108 2.97 21.87 -11.99
C ARG A 108 3.93 20.87 -11.33
N SER A 109 5.16 21.28 -11.02
CA SER A 109 6.17 20.39 -10.40
C SER A 109 5.81 20.01 -8.96
N TYR A 110 5.27 20.96 -8.19
CA TYR A 110 4.71 20.69 -6.85
C TYR A 110 3.48 19.79 -6.92
N GLY A 111 2.63 19.96 -7.94
CA GLY A 111 1.48 19.07 -8.18
C GLY A 111 1.89 17.62 -8.47
N VAL A 112 2.91 17.43 -9.31
CA VAL A 112 3.44 16.09 -9.63
C VAL A 112 4.08 15.45 -8.39
N LEU A 113 4.88 16.21 -7.63
CA LEU A 113 5.48 15.69 -6.39
C LEU A 113 4.41 15.32 -5.36
N GLY A 114 3.40 16.18 -5.17
CA GLY A 114 2.27 15.91 -4.30
C GLY A 114 1.51 14.64 -4.71
N LEU A 115 1.21 14.48 -6.00
CA LEU A 115 0.56 13.29 -6.53
C LEU A 115 1.40 12.02 -6.31
N LEU A 116 2.71 12.08 -6.55
CA LEU A 116 3.62 10.96 -6.33
C LEU A 116 3.70 10.56 -4.85
N THR A 117 3.76 11.53 -3.93
CA THR A 117 3.74 11.24 -2.49
C THR A 117 2.43 10.60 -2.05
N LEU A 118 1.29 11.13 -2.53
CA LEU A 118 -0.04 10.61 -2.19
C LEU A 118 -0.24 9.22 -2.77
N ALA A 119 0.23 8.97 -4.00
CA ALA A 119 0.25 7.64 -4.60
C ALA A 119 1.14 6.67 -3.81
N GLY A 120 2.33 7.11 -3.36
CA GLY A 120 3.21 6.31 -2.53
C GLY A 120 2.58 5.92 -1.20
N VAL A 121 1.94 6.86 -0.51
CA VAL A 121 1.20 6.58 0.75
C VAL A 121 0.04 5.64 0.49
N ALA A 122 -0.77 5.88 -0.56
CA ALA A 122 -1.89 5.03 -0.90
C ALA A 122 -1.49 3.60 -1.27
N LEU A 123 -0.29 3.40 -1.84
CA LEU A 123 0.23 2.08 -2.18
C LEU A 123 0.80 1.33 -0.95
N VAL A 124 1.51 2.04 -0.07
CA VAL A 124 2.27 1.42 1.03
C VAL A 124 1.46 1.30 2.32
N PHE A 125 0.63 2.30 2.64
CA PHE A 125 -0.08 2.35 3.92
C PHE A 125 -1.09 1.19 4.10
N PRO A 126 -1.94 0.83 3.11
CA PRO A 126 -2.89 -0.27 3.29
C PRO A 126 -2.26 -1.63 3.63
N PRO A 127 -1.27 -2.14 2.89
CA PRO A 127 -0.66 -3.43 3.24
C PRO A 127 0.11 -3.37 4.56
N ALA A 128 0.82 -2.26 4.84
CA ALA A 128 1.56 -2.09 6.09
C ALA A 128 0.63 -2.07 7.31
N LEU A 129 -0.52 -1.40 7.22
CA LEU A 129 -1.51 -1.35 8.30
C LEU A 129 -2.04 -2.76 8.62
N LYS A 130 -2.41 -3.53 7.60
CA LYS A 130 -2.95 -4.89 7.78
C LYS A 130 -1.91 -5.84 8.36
N GLN A 131 -0.67 -5.79 7.87
CA GLN A 131 0.43 -6.60 8.41
C GLN A 131 0.67 -6.27 9.89
N HIS A 132 0.80 -4.99 10.22
CA HIS A 132 1.00 -4.56 11.60
C HIS A 132 -0.17 -4.98 12.50
N THR A 133 -1.40 -4.82 12.01
CA THR A 133 -2.62 -5.23 12.74
C THR A 133 -2.61 -6.72 13.02
N ALA A 134 -2.28 -7.56 12.04
CA ALA A 134 -2.17 -9.00 12.25
C ALA A 134 -1.17 -9.30 13.39
N ASP A 135 0.01 -8.68 13.38
CA ASP A 135 1.07 -8.99 14.34
C ASP A 135 0.73 -8.56 15.79
N VAL A 136 -0.05 -7.49 15.99
CA VAL A 136 -0.38 -6.95 17.33
C VAL A 136 -1.71 -7.43 17.91
N LEU A 137 -2.55 -8.09 17.10
CA LEU A 137 -3.89 -8.51 17.54
C LEU A 137 -3.84 -9.55 18.66
N PRO A 138 -4.46 -9.29 19.83
CA PRO A 138 -4.54 -10.25 20.93
C PRO A 138 -5.27 -11.53 20.53
N TRP A 139 -4.94 -12.63 21.20
CA TRP A 139 -5.60 -13.93 20.95
C TRP A 139 -7.13 -13.86 21.10
N THR A 140 -7.65 -13.10 22.08
CA THR A 140 -9.09 -12.95 22.31
C THR A 140 -9.82 -12.37 21.10
N THR A 141 -9.26 -11.32 20.49
CA THR A 141 -9.83 -10.70 19.29
C THR A 141 -9.71 -11.62 18.07
N ARG A 142 -8.61 -12.37 17.95
CA ARG A 142 -8.45 -13.38 16.91
C ARG A 142 -9.52 -14.47 17.04
N HIS A 143 -9.76 -14.95 18.25
CA HIS A 143 -10.78 -15.94 18.55
C HIS A 143 -12.19 -15.41 18.24
N GLU A 144 -12.50 -14.19 18.66
CA GLU A 144 -13.78 -13.54 18.36
C GLU A 144 -14.02 -13.35 16.85
N ILE A 145 -12.98 -13.03 16.08
CA ILE A 145 -13.06 -13.00 14.62
C ILE A 145 -13.38 -14.40 14.08
N GLY A 146 -12.67 -15.43 14.56
CA GLY A 146 -12.90 -16.81 14.13
C GLY A 146 -14.29 -17.33 14.47
N THR A 147 -14.82 -17.04 15.65
CA THR A 147 -16.16 -17.45 16.06
C THR A 147 -17.23 -16.77 15.23
N ARG A 148 -17.11 -15.45 14.99
CA ARG A 148 -18.01 -14.71 14.11
C ARG A 148 -17.98 -15.21 12.67
N LEU A 149 -16.81 -15.62 12.17
CA LEU A 149 -16.70 -16.25 10.85
C LEU A 149 -17.42 -17.60 10.79
N ALA A 150 -17.30 -18.41 11.85
CA ALA A 150 -18.03 -19.66 11.93
C ALA A 150 -19.55 -19.47 12.16
N ASP A 151 -19.97 -18.39 12.82
CA ASP A 151 -21.37 -17.99 12.94
C ASP A 151 -21.95 -17.50 11.60
N ASP A 152 -21.17 -16.74 10.81
CA ASP A 152 -21.58 -16.24 9.48
C ASP A 152 -21.96 -17.40 8.53
N LEU A 153 -21.27 -18.54 8.62
CA LEU A 153 -21.64 -19.75 7.85
C LEU A 153 -23.08 -20.21 8.16
N GLN A 154 -23.51 -20.11 9.42
CA GLN A 154 -24.85 -20.54 9.85
C GLN A 154 -25.95 -19.59 9.36
N SER A 155 -25.60 -18.37 8.98
CA SER A 155 -26.55 -17.42 8.40
C SER A 155 -26.90 -17.74 6.94
N GLY A 156 -26.12 -18.62 6.30
CA GLY A 156 -26.37 -19.16 4.97
C GLY A 156 -27.07 -20.52 5.01
N ASP A 157 -26.67 -21.41 4.10
CA ASP A 157 -27.27 -22.74 3.92
C ASP A 157 -26.67 -23.82 4.84
N THR A 158 -25.79 -23.45 5.78
CA THR A 158 -25.16 -24.43 6.68
C THR A 158 -25.92 -24.61 7.98
N VAL A 159 -25.97 -25.85 8.47
CA VAL A 159 -26.66 -26.20 9.73
C VAL A 159 -25.64 -26.72 10.72
N ALA A 160 -25.58 -26.11 11.90
CA ALA A 160 -24.70 -26.57 12.97
C ALA A 160 -25.25 -27.83 13.66
N CYS A 161 -24.39 -28.81 13.86
CA CYS A 161 -24.72 -30.04 14.57
C CYS A 161 -24.36 -29.91 16.05
N SER A 162 -25.31 -30.21 16.93
CA SER A 162 -25.16 -29.95 18.37
C SER A 162 -25.52 -31.11 19.28
N GLY A 163 -25.65 -32.34 18.76
CA GLY A 163 -25.97 -33.52 19.57
C GLY A 163 -25.02 -33.68 20.75
N ALA A 164 -25.56 -33.76 21.98
CA ALA A 164 -24.77 -33.64 23.21
C ALA A 164 -23.70 -34.73 23.37
N GLN A 165 -24.02 -35.98 23.02
CA GLN A 165 -23.09 -37.10 23.09
C GLN A 165 -21.97 -36.97 22.05
N GLY A 166 -22.31 -36.56 20.84
CA GLY A 166 -21.35 -36.29 19.78
C GLY A 166 -20.42 -35.14 20.12
N ARG A 167 -20.94 -34.05 20.71
CA ARG A 167 -20.12 -32.96 21.25
C ARG A 167 -19.15 -33.45 22.32
N ALA A 168 -19.60 -34.27 23.26
CA ALA A 168 -18.72 -34.82 24.30
C ALA A 168 -17.60 -35.70 23.73
N ALA A 169 -17.89 -36.46 22.66
CA ALA A 169 -16.89 -37.24 21.94
C ALA A 169 -15.91 -36.37 21.13
N LEU A 170 -16.41 -35.34 20.45
CA LEU A 170 -15.58 -34.32 19.79
C LEU A 170 -14.65 -33.62 20.79
N ASP A 171 -15.18 -33.30 21.96
CA ASP A 171 -14.45 -32.71 23.08
C ASP A 171 -13.41 -33.68 23.68
N ALA A 172 -13.62 -35.00 23.58
CA ALA A 172 -12.61 -35.98 23.97
C ALA A 172 -11.48 -36.11 22.93
N LEU A 173 -11.82 -36.00 21.64
CA LEU A 173 -10.87 -36.06 20.53
C LEU A 173 -9.94 -34.84 20.52
N HIS A 174 -10.49 -33.63 20.51
CA HIS A 174 -9.67 -32.42 20.35
C HIS A 174 -8.69 -32.17 21.52
N ARG A 175 -9.04 -32.58 22.74
CA ARG A 175 -8.14 -32.47 23.91
C ARG A 175 -6.88 -33.31 23.77
N GLN A 176 -6.93 -34.36 22.94
CA GLN A 176 -5.78 -35.24 22.69
C GLN A 176 -4.99 -34.83 21.44
N VAL A 177 -5.60 -34.06 20.52
CA VAL A 177 -5.04 -33.81 19.18
C VAL A 177 -4.57 -32.36 19.01
N LEU A 178 -5.26 -31.38 19.57
CA LEU A 178 -5.02 -29.95 19.31
C LEU A 178 -4.55 -29.20 20.56
N ASP A 179 -3.62 -28.26 20.36
CA ASP A 179 -3.13 -27.37 21.41
C ASP A 179 -4.23 -26.37 21.82
N GLN A 180 -4.66 -26.41 23.09
CA GLN A 180 -5.71 -25.53 23.62
C GLN A 180 -5.23 -24.07 23.78
N PRO A 181 -6.11 -23.07 23.69
CA PRO A 181 -7.56 -23.14 23.49
C PRO A 181 -7.98 -23.31 22.01
N VAL A 182 -8.91 -24.25 21.77
CA VAL A 182 -9.56 -24.42 20.45
C VAL A 182 -11.06 -24.61 20.58
N GLU A 183 -11.79 -24.19 19.54
CA GLU A 183 -13.22 -24.41 19.40
C GLU A 183 -13.48 -25.22 18.13
N LEU A 184 -14.17 -26.35 18.26
CA LEU A 184 -14.57 -27.18 17.13
C LEU A 184 -16.08 -27.08 16.90
N ARG A 185 -16.48 -26.91 15.65
CA ARG A 185 -17.89 -26.91 15.23
C ARG A 185 -18.09 -27.87 14.08
N VAL A 186 -19.07 -28.76 14.21
CA VAL A 186 -19.50 -29.62 13.11
C VAL A 186 -20.68 -28.97 12.42
N VAL A 187 -20.63 -28.87 11.10
CA VAL A 187 -21.69 -28.26 10.30
C VAL A 187 -22.00 -29.09 9.06
N GLN A 188 -23.26 -29.08 8.65
CA GLN A 188 -23.73 -29.64 7.37
C GLN A 188 -23.81 -28.54 6.32
N GLY A 189 -23.66 -28.90 5.05
CA GLY A 189 -23.91 -28.01 3.91
C GLY A 189 -22.75 -27.11 3.49
N THR A 190 -21.50 -27.40 3.90
CA THR A 190 -20.37 -26.60 3.42
C THR A 190 -20.04 -26.90 1.97
N ALA A 191 -19.39 -25.95 1.29
CA ALA A 191 -19.08 -26.09 -0.13
C ALA A 191 -18.07 -27.21 -0.46
N ARG A 192 -17.21 -27.62 0.50
CA ARG A 192 -16.21 -28.69 0.30
C ARG A 192 -16.08 -29.56 1.56
N PRO A 193 -16.03 -30.91 1.44
CA PRO A 193 -15.79 -31.77 2.59
C PRO A 193 -14.34 -31.66 3.06
N ARG A 194 -14.09 -30.87 4.12
CA ARG A 194 -12.78 -30.74 4.78
C ARG A 194 -12.91 -30.09 6.15
N VAL A 195 -11.84 -30.17 6.94
CA VAL A 195 -11.68 -29.35 8.15
C VAL A 195 -11.09 -28.01 7.73
N THR A 196 -11.77 -26.91 8.08
CA THR A 196 -11.32 -25.55 7.81
C THR A 196 -11.04 -24.82 9.12
N GLY A 197 -9.84 -24.26 9.25
CA GLY A 197 -9.44 -23.45 10.40
C GLY A 197 -9.67 -21.96 10.18
N PHE A 198 -10.00 -21.25 11.24
CA PHE A 198 -10.18 -19.80 11.31
C PHE A 198 -9.26 -19.21 12.40
N PRO A 199 -9.08 -17.87 12.43
CA PRO A 199 -8.28 -17.21 13.46
C PRO A 199 -8.69 -17.58 14.89
N GLY A 200 -7.70 -17.62 15.78
CA GLY A 200 -7.93 -17.87 17.21
C GLY A 200 -8.38 -19.30 17.55
N GLY A 201 -7.99 -20.28 16.74
CA GLY A 201 -8.17 -21.70 17.08
C GLY A 201 -9.59 -22.21 16.88
N VAL A 202 -10.38 -21.57 16.01
CA VAL A 202 -11.74 -22.01 15.68
C VAL A 202 -11.67 -22.89 14.43
N TYR A 203 -12.20 -24.10 14.47
CA TYR A 203 -12.25 -25.00 13.33
C TYR A 203 -13.67 -25.44 13.03
N VAL A 204 -13.98 -25.50 11.75
CA VAL A 204 -15.24 -26.00 11.21
C VAL A 204 -14.99 -27.31 10.50
N ILE A 205 -15.69 -28.35 10.93
CA ILE A 205 -15.64 -29.71 10.38
C ILE A 205 -16.90 -29.90 9.56
N ASP A 206 -16.75 -30.19 8.28
CA ASP A 206 -17.89 -30.63 7.48
C ASP A 206 -18.37 -32.00 7.95
N ALA A 207 -19.66 -32.13 8.22
CA ALA A 207 -20.27 -33.34 8.77
C ALA A 207 -20.04 -34.60 7.90
N ARG A 208 -19.87 -34.46 6.57
CA ARG A 208 -19.58 -35.60 5.68
C ARG A 208 -18.29 -36.29 6.07
N LEU A 209 -17.32 -35.58 6.65
CA LEU A 209 -16.06 -36.18 7.11
C LEU A 209 -16.27 -37.26 8.17
N LEU A 210 -17.35 -37.20 8.94
CA LEU A 210 -17.63 -38.20 9.98
C LEU A 210 -18.06 -39.55 9.39
N ASP A 211 -18.71 -39.51 8.23
CA ASP A 211 -19.10 -40.70 7.47
C ASP A 211 -17.97 -41.19 6.56
N MET A 212 -17.17 -40.26 6.01
CA MET A 212 -16.06 -40.57 5.13
C MET A 212 -14.83 -41.14 5.86
N ALA A 213 -14.63 -40.76 7.13
CA ALA A 213 -13.50 -41.22 7.92
C ALA A 213 -13.75 -42.63 8.47
N ASP A 214 -12.82 -43.55 8.23
CA ASP A 214 -12.93 -44.92 8.75
C ASP A 214 -12.71 -45.00 10.27
N SER A 215 -12.08 -43.99 10.85
CA SER A 215 -11.68 -43.97 12.27
C SER A 215 -11.52 -42.56 12.83
N ALA A 216 -11.51 -42.45 14.17
CA ALA A 216 -11.22 -41.21 14.87
C ALA A 216 -9.79 -40.69 14.58
N GLU A 217 -8.83 -41.60 14.35
CA GLU A 217 -7.46 -41.30 13.97
C GLU A 217 -7.36 -40.70 12.57
N ALA A 218 -8.18 -41.15 11.62
CA ALA A 218 -8.27 -40.55 10.30
C ALA A 218 -8.79 -39.10 10.38
N LEU A 219 -9.86 -38.87 11.15
CA LEU A 219 -10.37 -37.53 11.41
C LEU A 219 -9.35 -36.65 12.15
N ALA A 220 -8.60 -37.21 13.10
CA ALA A 220 -7.53 -36.51 13.80
C ALA A 220 -6.44 -36.03 12.84
N GLY A 221 -6.08 -36.82 11.83
CA GLY A 221 -5.15 -36.37 10.81
C GLY A 221 -5.67 -35.20 9.97
N ALA A 222 -6.97 -35.17 9.67
CA ALA A 222 -7.59 -34.02 9.01
C ALA A 222 -7.57 -32.75 9.89
N LEU A 223 -7.77 -32.90 11.21
CA LEU A 223 -7.60 -31.80 12.18
C LEU A 223 -6.15 -31.29 12.22
N LEU A 224 -5.16 -32.19 12.27
CA LEU A 224 -3.74 -31.82 12.25
C LEU A 224 -3.33 -31.14 10.95
N LEU A 225 -3.87 -31.57 9.81
CA LEU A 225 -3.66 -30.89 8.53
C LEU A 225 -4.21 -29.46 8.57
N ALA A 226 -5.43 -29.26 9.10
CA ALA A 226 -6.00 -27.92 9.27
C ALA A 226 -5.18 -27.05 10.23
N GLU A 227 -4.70 -27.59 11.35
CA GLU A 227 -3.79 -26.90 12.27
C GLU A 227 -2.50 -26.47 11.56
N ALA A 228 -1.86 -27.38 10.83
CA ALA A 228 -0.62 -27.12 10.11
C ALA A 228 -0.77 -26.00 9.07
N ARG A 229 -1.94 -25.92 8.40
CA ARG A 229 -2.25 -24.85 7.45
C ARG A 229 -2.34 -23.47 8.09
N LEU A 230 -2.91 -23.37 9.30
CA LEU A 230 -2.96 -22.11 10.05
C LEU A 230 -1.57 -21.61 10.46
N ARG A 231 -0.55 -22.48 10.45
CA ARG A 231 0.84 -22.12 10.76
C ARG A 231 1.65 -21.68 9.54
N ILE A 232 1.14 -21.87 8.31
CA ILE A 232 1.83 -21.45 7.07
C ILE A 232 1.86 -19.92 6.95
N THR A 233 0.69 -19.30 7.11
CA THR A 233 0.51 -17.84 7.08
C THR A 233 -0.47 -17.47 8.18
N ASP A 234 -0.29 -16.31 8.82
CA ASP A 234 -1.23 -15.82 9.84
C ASP A 234 -2.66 -15.75 9.25
N PRO A 235 -3.62 -16.52 9.80
CA PRO A 235 -4.97 -16.63 9.25
C PRO A 235 -5.78 -15.34 9.37
N VAL A 236 -5.33 -14.37 10.17
CA VAL A 236 -5.96 -13.05 10.28
C VAL A 236 -5.71 -12.22 9.03
N ARG A 237 -4.55 -12.37 8.38
CA ARG A 237 -4.16 -11.56 7.20
C ARG A 237 -5.20 -11.61 6.08
N PRO A 238 -5.62 -12.79 5.57
CA PRO A 238 -6.64 -12.86 4.53
C PRO A 238 -8.00 -12.29 4.98
N VAL A 239 -8.33 -12.35 6.28
CA VAL A 239 -9.54 -11.70 6.82
C VAL A 239 -9.42 -10.18 6.74
N LEU A 240 -8.27 -9.62 7.15
CA LEU A 240 -8.01 -8.18 7.03
C LEU A 240 -8.01 -7.70 5.58
N ASP A 241 -7.58 -8.56 4.66
CA ASP A 241 -7.69 -8.30 3.23
C ASP A 241 -9.12 -8.22 2.75
N HIS A 242 -9.99 -9.12 3.22
CA HIS A 242 -11.42 -9.13 2.91
C HIS A 242 -12.16 -7.91 3.47
N ILE A 243 -11.99 -7.58 4.76
CA ILE A 243 -12.73 -6.46 5.39
C ILE A 243 -12.21 -5.09 4.93
N GLY A 244 -10.99 -5.02 4.39
CA GLY A 244 -10.38 -3.81 3.87
C GLY A 244 -9.78 -2.87 4.94
N THR A 245 -9.11 -1.82 4.46
CA THR A 245 -8.28 -0.92 5.29
C THR A 245 -9.08 -0.14 6.32
N PHE A 246 -10.27 0.35 5.96
CA PHE A 246 -11.10 1.14 6.87
C PHE A 246 -11.62 0.32 8.05
N GLN A 247 -12.07 -0.92 7.81
CA GLN A 247 -12.50 -1.82 8.88
C GLN A 247 -11.32 -2.29 9.73
N THR A 248 -10.15 -2.47 9.11
CA THR A 248 -8.90 -2.77 9.84
C THR A 248 -8.52 -1.64 10.81
N LEU A 249 -8.64 -0.37 10.40
CA LEU A 249 -8.42 0.77 11.30
C LEU A 249 -9.47 0.84 12.42
N GLY A 250 -10.73 0.54 12.09
CA GLY A 250 -11.80 0.40 13.07
C GLY A 250 -11.51 -0.68 14.11
N LEU A 251 -10.98 -1.83 13.68
CA LEU A 251 -10.56 -2.93 14.56
C LEU A 251 -9.44 -2.51 15.52
N LEU A 252 -8.42 -1.79 15.04
CA LEU A 252 -7.32 -1.32 15.90
C LEU A 252 -7.79 -0.34 17.00
N THR A 253 -8.83 0.44 16.70
CA THR A 253 -9.32 1.48 17.61
C THR A 253 -10.42 0.98 18.55
N SER A 254 -11.30 0.11 18.06
CA SER A 254 -12.45 -0.42 18.81
C SER A 254 -12.26 -1.81 19.38
N GLY A 255 -11.28 -2.58 18.89
CA GLY A 255 -11.07 -3.98 19.23
C GLY A 255 -12.08 -4.95 18.60
N ALA A 256 -13.01 -4.48 17.77
CA ALA A 256 -14.08 -5.31 17.20
C ALA A 256 -14.24 -5.12 15.68
N VAL A 257 -14.65 -6.19 14.99
CA VAL A 257 -15.01 -6.15 13.55
C VAL A 257 -16.52 -6.31 13.37
N PRO A 258 -17.22 -5.41 12.66
CA PRO A 258 -18.65 -5.58 12.39
C PRO A 258 -18.94 -6.89 11.65
N THR A 259 -19.99 -7.63 12.04
CA THR A 259 -20.34 -8.92 11.41
C THR A 259 -20.59 -8.77 9.90
N SER A 260 -21.18 -7.66 9.47
CA SER A 260 -21.42 -7.37 8.05
C SER A 260 -20.14 -7.22 7.22
N ALA A 261 -19.00 -6.89 7.84
CA ALA A 261 -17.72 -6.85 7.14
C ALA A 261 -17.16 -8.25 6.87
N LEU A 262 -17.54 -9.24 7.69
CA LEU A 262 -17.08 -10.62 7.60
C LEU A 262 -17.91 -11.47 6.64
N THR A 263 -19.10 -10.98 6.26
CA THR A 263 -20.06 -11.72 5.45
C THR A 263 -19.45 -12.27 4.15
N GLY A 264 -19.66 -13.57 3.93
CA GLY A 264 -19.24 -14.29 2.73
C GLY A 264 -17.76 -14.70 2.72
N TYR A 265 -16.95 -14.23 3.68
CA TYR A 265 -15.54 -14.64 3.78
C TYR A 265 -15.42 -16.14 4.03
N ALA A 266 -16.13 -16.66 5.03
CA ALA A 266 -15.96 -18.04 5.48
C ALA A 266 -16.28 -19.05 4.36
N ASP A 267 -17.38 -18.80 3.64
CA ASP A 267 -17.82 -19.63 2.52
C ASP A 267 -16.86 -19.54 1.31
N ALA A 268 -16.36 -18.34 0.99
CA ALA A 268 -15.31 -18.16 -0.01
C ALA A 268 -14.00 -18.86 0.39
N HIS A 269 -13.62 -18.79 1.67
CA HIS A 269 -12.43 -19.43 2.20
C HIS A 269 -12.52 -20.96 2.13
N ILE A 270 -13.67 -21.55 2.46
CA ILE A 270 -13.92 -23.00 2.34
C ILE A 270 -13.84 -23.47 0.87
N ARG A 271 -14.31 -22.66 -0.08
CA ARG A 271 -14.22 -23.00 -1.52
C ARG A 271 -12.83 -22.87 -2.11
N ALA A 272 -12.02 -21.97 -1.57
CA ALA A 272 -10.68 -21.72 -2.09
C ALA A 272 -9.76 -22.96 -1.88
N PRO A 273 -8.86 -23.25 -2.84
CA PRO A 273 -7.82 -24.25 -2.64
C PRO A 273 -7.03 -23.94 -1.37
N ALA A 274 -6.89 -24.95 -0.50
CA ALA A 274 -6.14 -24.78 0.74
C ALA A 274 -4.63 -24.92 0.50
N PRO A 275 -3.79 -24.08 1.14
CA PRO A 275 -2.34 -24.23 1.04
C PRO A 275 -1.90 -25.59 1.62
N LEU A 276 -0.82 -26.15 1.10
CA LEU A 276 -0.26 -27.42 1.59
C LEU A 276 0.95 -27.16 2.48
N PRO A 277 0.95 -27.68 3.73
CA PRO A 277 2.13 -27.63 4.57
C PRO A 277 3.19 -28.61 4.05
N GLU A 278 4.43 -28.46 4.51
CA GLU A 278 5.47 -29.46 4.27
C GLU A 278 5.14 -30.76 4.99
N ALA A 279 5.32 -31.90 4.31
CA ALA A 279 5.07 -33.23 4.88
C ALA A 279 5.83 -33.46 6.20
N ALA A 280 7.09 -33.03 6.27
CA ALA A 280 7.92 -33.16 7.47
C ALA A 280 7.34 -32.40 8.67
N THR A 281 6.75 -31.21 8.43
CA THR A 281 6.11 -30.43 9.49
C THR A 281 4.89 -31.18 10.04
N LEU A 282 4.05 -31.73 9.17
CA LEU A 282 2.87 -32.48 9.60
C LEU A 282 3.26 -33.79 10.30
N LEU A 283 4.23 -34.54 9.76
CA LEU A 283 4.76 -35.77 10.38
C LEU A 283 5.34 -35.52 11.77
N SER A 284 5.99 -34.39 12.00
CA SER A 284 6.50 -34.03 13.33
C SER A 284 5.38 -33.86 14.36
N ARG A 285 4.19 -33.39 13.93
CA ARG A 285 3.01 -33.28 14.80
C ARG A 285 2.39 -34.64 15.10
N PHE A 286 2.28 -35.51 14.10
CA PHE A 286 1.90 -36.91 14.32
C PHE A 286 2.83 -37.60 15.31
N ALA A 287 4.15 -37.43 15.16
CA ALA A 287 5.15 -37.99 16.05
C ALA A 287 5.04 -37.45 17.48
N ALA A 288 4.81 -36.15 17.65
CA ALA A 288 4.67 -35.52 18.96
C ALA A 288 3.43 -36.01 19.76
N LEU A 289 2.46 -36.59 19.07
CA LEU A 289 1.23 -37.14 19.64
C LEU A 289 1.23 -38.68 19.68
N ASP A 290 2.34 -39.33 19.30
CA ASP A 290 2.44 -40.79 19.13
C ASP A 290 1.31 -41.36 18.23
N LEU A 291 0.95 -40.61 17.19
CA LEU A 291 -0.09 -40.99 16.22
C LEU A 291 0.53 -41.42 14.89
N SER A 292 -0.01 -42.47 14.29
CA SER A 292 0.34 -42.86 12.91
C SER A 292 -0.29 -41.89 11.92
N SER A 293 0.43 -41.55 10.85
CA SER A 293 -0.12 -40.79 9.72
C SER A 293 -0.98 -41.66 8.78
N ARG A 294 -0.88 -43.00 8.88
CA ARG A 294 -1.51 -43.97 7.98
C ARG A 294 -3.04 -43.91 8.00
N PRO A 295 -3.75 -43.82 9.14
CA PRO A 295 -5.22 -43.75 9.15
C PRO A 295 -5.76 -42.59 8.31
N PHE A 296 -5.08 -41.44 8.34
CA PHE A 296 -5.44 -40.30 7.48
C PHE A 296 -4.99 -40.49 6.03
N ALA A 297 -3.75 -40.96 5.82
CA ALA A 297 -3.18 -41.06 4.49
C ALA A 297 -3.78 -42.19 3.64
N ASP A 298 -4.22 -43.29 4.26
CA ASP A 298 -4.81 -44.45 3.59
C ASP A 298 -6.33 -44.49 3.68
N ASN A 299 -6.98 -43.44 4.21
CA ASN A 299 -8.43 -43.40 4.31
C ASN A 299 -9.04 -43.62 2.90
N PRO A 300 -10.01 -44.54 2.72
CA PRO A 300 -10.54 -44.91 1.41
C PRO A 300 -11.10 -43.72 0.64
N GLU A 301 -11.77 -42.82 1.36
CA GLU A 301 -12.28 -41.57 0.83
C GLU A 301 -11.35 -40.40 1.21
N PRO A 302 -10.99 -39.51 0.27
CA PRO A 302 -10.12 -38.39 0.61
C PRO A 302 -10.83 -37.42 1.55
N LEU A 303 -10.33 -37.29 2.78
CA LEU A 303 -10.83 -36.35 3.79
C LEU A 303 -10.49 -34.88 3.48
N ASP A 304 -9.64 -34.66 2.47
CA ASP A 304 -9.43 -33.38 1.83
C ASP A 304 -8.87 -33.58 0.42
N LEU A 305 -9.59 -33.08 -0.58
CA LEU A 305 -9.21 -33.19 -1.99
C LEU A 305 -7.92 -32.44 -2.33
N ASP A 306 -7.60 -31.37 -1.61
CA ASP A 306 -6.39 -30.59 -1.86
C ASP A 306 -5.14 -31.29 -1.29
N ALA A 307 -5.30 -32.33 -0.45
CA ALA A 307 -4.20 -33.00 0.26
C ALA A 307 -3.47 -34.11 -0.52
N ASP A 308 -3.92 -34.48 -1.73
CA ASP A 308 -3.44 -35.64 -2.47
C ASP A 308 -1.90 -35.68 -2.63
N ALA A 309 -1.30 -34.54 -2.99
CA ALA A 309 0.15 -34.41 -3.17
C ALA A 309 0.95 -34.66 -1.87
N LEU A 310 0.32 -34.52 -0.70
CA LEU A 310 0.94 -34.73 0.61
C LEU A 310 0.92 -36.21 1.04
N LEU A 311 -0.08 -36.98 0.58
CA LEU A 311 -0.38 -38.32 1.10
C LEU A 311 0.79 -39.30 0.89
N ALA A 312 1.47 -39.23 -0.26
CA ALA A 312 2.63 -40.09 -0.54
C ALA A 312 3.77 -39.85 0.46
N GLY A 313 4.04 -38.59 0.82
CA GLY A 313 5.03 -38.22 1.82
C GLY A 313 4.65 -38.69 3.22
N LEU A 314 3.36 -38.55 3.58
CA LEU A 314 2.85 -39.02 4.86
C LEU A 314 2.96 -40.54 5.01
N ARG A 315 2.65 -41.30 3.95
CA ARG A 315 2.76 -42.77 3.94
C ARG A 315 4.19 -43.25 4.09
N ALA A 316 5.14 -42.58 3.43
CA ALA A 316 6.54 -42.96 3.44
C ALA A 316 7.25 -42.59 4.76
N GLY A 317 6.82 -41.50 5.40
CA GLY A 317 7.45 -40.96 6.60
C GLY A 317 6.68 -41.20 7.90
N ASP A 318 5.73 -42.15 7.93
CA ASP A 318 4.90 -42.43 9.11
C ASP A 318 5.76 -42.64 10.37
N PRO A 319 5.60 -41.82 11.43
CA PRO A 319 6.45 -41.89 12.62
C PRO A 319 6.24 -43.18 13.42
N MET A 320 5.06 -43.80 13.29
CA MET A 320 4.70 -45.03 14.01
C MET A 320 4.91 -46.29 13.17
N ALA A 321 5.60 -46.20 12.02
CA ALA A 321 5.83 -47.34 11.14
C ALA A 321 6.50 -48.51 11.89
N GLY A 322 5.84 -49.67 11.89
CA GLY A 322 6.32 -50.89 12.57
C GLY A 322 6.09 -50.91 14.09
N GLN A 323 5.42 -49.91 14.65
CA GLN A 323 4.98 -49.90 16.05
C GLN A 323 3.53 -50.38 16.14
N THR A 324 3.19 -51.03 17.25
CA THR A 324 1.79 -51.37 17.54
C THR A 324 1.11 -50.11 18.08
N THR A 325 0.07 -49.62 17.42
CA THR A 325 -0.71 -48.45 17.86
C THR A 325 -1.31 -48.73 19.23
N THR A 326 -0.70 -48.20 20.29
CA THR A 326 -1.06 -48.54 21.68
C THR A 326 -2.26 -47.77 22.22
N ARG A 327 -2.78 -46.77 21.50
CA ARG A 327 -3.83 -45.89 22.01
C ARG A 327 -4.83 -45.50 20.91
N ALA A 328 -6.07 -45.94 21.07
CA ALA A 328 -7.21 -45.39 20.33
C ALA A 328 -7.56 -44.01 20.90
N LEU A 329 -7.83 -43.03 20.02
CA LEU A 329 -8.20 -41.68 20.43
C LEU A 329 -9.59 -41.63 21.06
N LEU A 330 -10.53 -42.42 20.53
CA LEU A 330 -11.89 -42.58 21.01
C LEU A 330 -12.23 -44.06 21.13
N SER A 331 -13.14 -44.41 22.05
CA SER A 331 -13.78 -45.73 22.02
C SER A 331 -14.79 -45.84 20.88
N ASP A 332 -15.13 -47.06 20.46
CA ASP A 332 -16.14 -47.30 19.42
C ASP A 332 -17.46 -46.58 19.71
N GLY A 333 -17.91 -46.60 20.97
CA GLY A 333 -19.11 -45.89 21.40
C GLY A 333 -18.99 -44.38 21.25
N GLN A 334 -17.83 -43.80 21.61
CA GLN A 334 -17.58 -42.36 21.41
C GLN A 334 -17.51 -42.01 19.92
N TRP A 335 -16.89 -42.85 19.10
CA TRP A 335 -16.83 -42.65 17.65
C TRP A 335 -18.22 -42.66 17.03
N VAL A 336 -19.04 -43.65 17.35
CA VAL A 336 -20.44 -43.72 16.89
C VAL A 336 -21.27 -42.53 17.40
N SER A 337 -21.08 -42.09 18.65
CA SER A 337 -21.73 -40.88 19.16
C SER A 337 -21.32 -39.63 18.37
N LEU A 338 -20.04 -39.53 17.97
CA LEU A 338 -19.55 -38.42 17.14
C LEU A 338 -20.15 -38.47 15.74
N GLN A 339 -20.18 -39.63 15.07
CA GLN A 339 -20.80 -39.78 13.75
C GLN A 339 -22.27 -39.35 13.75
N ASN A 340 -23.00 -39.61 14.84
CA ASN A 340 -24.40 -39.22 14.99
C ASN A 340 -24.61 -37.79 15.55
N ILE A 341 -23.59 -36.92 15.60
CA ILE A 341 -23.70 -35.57 16.16
C ILE A 341 -24.77 -34.69 15.47
N CYS A 342 -25.05 -34.96 14.19
CA CYS A 342 -26.05 -34.24 13.40
C CYS A 342 -27.43 -34.92 13.41
N ALA A 343 -27.54 -36.13 13.94
CA ALA A 343 -28.79 -36.90 13.96
C ALA A 343 -29.63 -36.62 15.22
N PHE A 344 -29.03 -36.06 16.27
CA PHE A 344 -29.62 -35.87 17.60
C PHE A 344 -29.87 -34.41 17.96
#